data_AF-A0A2D7HKB6-F1
#
_entry.id   AF-A0A2D7HKB6-F1
#
_cell.length_a   1.000
_cell.length_b   1.000
_cell.length_c   1.000
_cell.angle_alpha   90.00
_cell.angle_beta   90.00
_cell.angle_gamma   90.00
#
_symmetry.space_group_name_H-M   'P 1'
#
loop_
_entity.id
_entity.type
_entity.pdbx_description
1 polymer ?
#
loop_
_entity_poly.entity_id
_entity_poly.type
_entity_poly.pdbx_seq_one_letter_code
_entity_poly.pdbx_strand_id
1 'polypeptide(L)'
;MLIVIAIATMAVYSFTDLMLAYDDSAYLSGDIVQTRVNVESGAEAVRLLLAEPPELRVDYGGVYNNPQMFQAVNVSLGDDNSTPSSFSILAPGLNDEGRLAGLRFGLQNESARLNINALPILENSSAGMMASVLTATDDAEESSEDATSDNIAVSLLLTLPGMTEDIADAILDWLDEDEEVRPFGAEAEYYSTLPTPYVPKNGPVLSVEELLLVRGVTPTLLFGADANRNGVLDGDEQQRFGATVETAGSLGWAAYLTVHGAEASKRRDGGFRVDVNQDDLELLYEELSEALENDDYATFIAAYRIAGQSNSTMALLSGNAGGGEQAEVEGRWTADLMGEFDLSGGGGTSCTQILDLVGATVTVGNGDNARAYSSPFSEDLISMGIYMPILMDTLTTQEVEVMPGRINLNECPAELLYGIPLLPEEAVEGILETRDVNSDDPNRQFETWPLVEGLVTLDEMRLLTPLVTCGGDVFRAQIVGYFEQSGVSSRAEVIVDATTVNPKIVLWRDLSHLGRGFDLSVLGSRSLTGLEGDDSGGNGLGN
;
A
#
# COMPACT_ATOMS: atom_id res chain seq x y z
N MET A 1 -0.93 -52.30 -57.94
CA MET A 1 -2.23 -51.65 -57.69
C MET A 1 -2.53 -51.53 -56.19
N LEU A 2 -2.45 -52.63 -55.41
CA LEU A 2 -2.67 -52.63 -53.96
C LEU A 2 -1.78 -51.66 -53.15
N ILE A 3 -0.48 -51.58 -53.47
CA ILE A 3 0.45 -50.66 -52.79
C ILE A 3 0.07 -49.18 -53.02
N VAL A 4 -0.36 -48.84 -54.24
CA VAL A 4 -0.76 -47.46 -54.58
C VAL A 4 -2.03 -47.07 -53.84
N ILE A 5 -2.99 -48.01 -53.70
CA ILE A 5 -4.21 -47.79 -52.93
C ILE A 5 -3.86 -47.58 -51.45
N ALA A 6 -2.98 -48.41 -50.88
CA ALA A 6 -2.57 -48.29 -49.47
C ALA A 6 -1.84 -46.97 -49.16
N ILE A 7 -0.96 -46.52 -50.06
CA ILE A 7 -0.27 -45.22 -49.92
C ILE A 7 -1.28 -44.07 -50.04
N ALA A 8 -2.22 -44.16 -50.98
CA ALA A 8 -3.26 -43.15 -51.15
C ALA A 8 -4.20 -43.07 -49.93
N THR A 9 -4.60 -44.20 -49.33
CA THR A 9 -5.39 -44.20 -48.09
C THR A 9 -4.62 -43.65 -46.91
N MET A 10 -3.32 -43.96 -46.74
CA MET A 10 -2.50 -43.33 -45.70
C MET A 10 -2.35 -41.82 -45.91
N ALA A 11 -2.20 -41.36 -47.16
CA ALA A 11 -2.13 -39.93 -47.45
C ALA A 11 -3.45 -39.21 -47.14
N VAL A 12 -4.59 -39.80 -47.49
CA VAL A 12 -5.93 -39.25 -47.14
C VAL A 12 -6.15 -39.26 -45.63
N TYR A 13 -5.73 -40.33 -44.94
CA TYR A 13 -5.82 -40.42 -43.49
C TYR A 13 -4.97 -39.33 -42.82
N SER A 14 -3.70 -39.20 -43.20
CA SER A 14 -2.81 -38.15 -42.69
C SER A 14 -3.32 -36.74 -42.98
N PHE A 15 -3.93 -36.52 -44.15
CA PHE A 15 -4.53 -35.22 -44.47
C PHE A 15 -5.76 -34.94 -43.61
N THR A 16 -6.61 -35.95 -43.38
CA THR A 16 -7.78 -35.82 -42.49
C THR A 16 -7.38 -35.50 -41.06
N ASP A 17 -6.40 -36.24 -40.51
CA ASP A 17 -5.89 -35.98 -39.15
C ASP A 17 -5.31 -34.57 -39.02
N LEU A 18 -4.57 -34.12 -40.03
CA LEU A 18 -4.04 -32.77 -40.08
C LEU A 18 -5.15 -31.71 -40.16
N MET A 19 -6.21 -31.95 -40.93
CA MET A 19 -7.36 -31.05 -41.01
C MET A 19 -8.14 -30.97 -39.70
N LEU A 20 -8.34 -32.10 -39.01
CA LEU A 20 -8.93 -32.11 -37.67
C LEU A 20 -8.06 -31.35 -36.66
N ALA A 21 -6.73 -31.57 -36.70
CA ALA A 21 -5.82 -30.84 -35.82
C ALA A 21 -5.83 -29.32 -36.07
N TYR A 22 -5.97 -28.87 -37.33
CA TYR A 22 -6.10 -27.45 -37.64
C TYR A 22 -7.46 -26.87 -37.21
N ASP A 23 -8.54 -27.65 -37.32
CA ASP A 23 -9.87 -27.25 -36.85
C ASP A 23 -9.87 -27.09 -35.32
N ASP A 24 -9.36 -28.09 -34.58
CA ASP A 24 -9.21 -28.04 -33.13
C ASP A 24 -8.31 -26.87 -32.69
N SER A 25 -7.20 -26.64 -33.41
CA SER A 25 -6.30 -25.51 -33.14
C SER A 25 -6.98 -24.16 -33.38
N ALA A 26 -7.92 -24.05 -34.32
CA ALA A 26 -8.65 -22.82 -34.59
C ALA A 26 -9.62 -22.50 -33.45
N TYR A 27 -10.35 -23.51 -32.94
CA TYR A 27 -11.21 -23.34 -31.76
C TYR A 27 -10.38 -22.99 -30.51
N LEU A 28 -9.29 -23.72 -30.23
CA LEU A 28 -8.41 -23.41 -29.09
C LEU A 28 -7.82 -22.01 -29.17
N SER A 29 -7.44 -21.55 -30.37
CA SER A 29 -6.96 -20.18 -30.55
C SER A 29 -8.05 -19.15 -30.27
N GLY A 30 -9.31 -19.43 -30.63
CA GLY A 30 -10.46 -18.60 -30.30
C GLY A 30 -10.69 -18.54 -28.78
N ASP A 31 -10.64 -19.69 -28.11
CA ASP A 31 -10.80 -19.79 -26.66
C ASP A 31 -9.70 -19.01 -25.93
N ILE A 32 -8.43 -19.12 -26.34
CA ILE A 32 -7.31 -18.36 -25.74
C ILE A 32 -7.53 -16.84 -25.88
N VAL A 33 -8.04 -16.40 -27.03
CA VAL A 33 -8.36 -14.97 -27.22
C VAL A 33 -9.49 -14.55 -26.30
N GLN A 34 -10.54 -15.36 -26.15
CA GLN A 34 -11.64 -15.08 -25.24
C GLN A 34 -11.17 -15.03 -23.78
N THR A 35 -10.29 -15.94 -23.34
CA THR A 35 -9.77 -15.90 -21.96
C THR A 35 -8.90 -14.67 -21.71
N ARG A 36 -8.17 -14.17 -22.71
CA ARG A 36 -7.46 -12.88 -22.61
C ARG A 36 -8.44 -11.70 -22.49
N VAL A 37 -9.52 -11.68 -23.28
CA VAL A 37 -10.57 -10.66 -23.18
C VAL A 37 -11.24 -10.69 -21.80
N ASN A 38 -11.40 -11.86 -21.19
CA ASN A 38 -11.94 -11.97 -19.83
C ASN A 38 -11.00 -11.33 -18.79
N VAL A 39 -9.68 -11.49 -18.95
CA VAL A 39 -8.68 -10.83 -18.10
C VAL A 39 -8.73 -9.31 -18.28
N GLU A 40 -8.82 -8.82 -19.52
CA GLU A 40 -8.98 -7.40 -19.83
C GLU A 40 -10.27 -6.82 -19.23
N SER A 41 -11.37 -7.58 -19.30
CA SER A 41 -12.64 -7.20 -18.68
C SER A 41 -12.53 -7.09 -17.15
N GLY A 42 -11.81 -8.01 -16.51
CA GLY A 42 -11.51 -7.94 -15.09
C GLY A 42 -10.67 -6.71 -14.73
N ALA A 43 -9.69 -6.35 -15.54
CA ALA A 43 -8.84 -5.19 -15.31
C ALA A 43 -9.64 -3.88 -15.40
N GLU A 44 -10.51 -3.75 -16.40
CA GLU A 44 -11.40 -2.59 -16.55
C GLU A 44 -12.46 -2.53 -15.43
N ALA A 45 -12.96 -3.67 -14.96
CA ALA A 45 -13.86 -3.71 -13.79
C ALA A 45 -13.16 -3.17 -12.53
N VAL A 46 -11.89 -3.51 -12.31
CA VAL A 46 -11.07 -2.95 -11.21
C VAL A 46 -10.91 -1.44 -11.36
N ARG A 47 -10.58 -0.96 -12.57
CA ARG A 47 -10.45 0.50 -12.81
C ARG A 47 -11.75 1.25 -12.54
N LEU A 48 -12.89 0.69 -12.92
CA LEU A 48 -14.20 1.30 -12.66
C LEU A 48 -14.49 1.36 -11.16
N LEU A 49 -14.24 0.29 -10.42
CA LEU A 49 -14.41 0.26 -8.96
C LEU A 49 -13.51 1.29 -8.27
N LEU A 50 -12.26 1.40 -8.72
CA LEU A 50 -11.27 2.33 -8.15
C LEU A 50 -11.48 3.79 -8.57
N ALA A 51 -12.32 4.06 -9.56
CA ALA A 51 -12.68 5.43 -9.93
C ALA A 51 -13.66 6.05 -8.92
N GLU A 52 -14.37 5.22 -8.16
CA GLU A 52 -15.28 5.65 -7.11
C GLU A 52 -14.50 6.03 -5.82
N PRO A 53 -14.96 7.05 -5.08
CA PRO A 53 -14.35 7.47 -3.82
C PRO A 53 -14.36 6.32 -2.79
N PRO A 54 -13.39 6.30 -1.85
CA PRO A 54 -13.29 5.28 -0.80
C PRO A 54 -14.61 4.94 -0.08
N GLU A 55 -15.43 5.94 0.26
CA GLU A 55 -16.71 5.71 0.93
C GLU A 55 -17.67 4.84 0.12
N LEU A 56 -17.88 5.17 -1.17
CA LEU A 56 -18.74 4.38 -2.05
C LEU A 56 -18.18 2.99 -2.31
N ARG A 57 -16.86 2.83 -2.31
CA ARG A 57 -16.23 1.50 -2.44
C ARG A 57 -16.59 0.59 -1.27
N VAL A 58 -16.72 1.11 -0.06
CA VAL A 58 -17.15 0.34 1.12
C VAL A 58 -18.60 -0.13 0.96
N ASP A 59 -19.48 0.74 0.45
CA ASP A 59 -20.88 0.39 0.18
C ASP A 59 -21.03 -0.76 -0.83
N TYR A 60 -20.09 -0.89 -1.78
CA TYR A 60 -20.01 -2.00 -2.73
C TYR A 60 -19.39 -3.29 -2.15
N GLY A 61 -19.05 -3.31 -0.85
CA GLY A 61 -18.43 -4.46 -0.17
C GLY A 61 -16.90 -4.40 -0.10
N GLY A 62 -16.30 -3.25 -0.41
CA GLY A 62 -14.86 -3.00 -0.26
C GLY A 62 -13.99 -3.64 -1.35
N VAL A 63 -12.68 -3.31 -1.28
CA VAL A 63 -11.65 -3.78 -2.22
C VAL A 63 -10.82 -4.95 -1.68
N TYR A 64 -10.78 -5.15 -0.37
CA TYR A 64 -9.88 -6.12 0.28
C TYR A 64 -10.36 -7.57 0.12
N ASN A 65 -11.60 -7.89 0.50
CA ASN A 65 -12.13 -9.24 0.29
C ASN A 65 -13.62 -9.21 -0.05
N ASN A 66 -13.91 -9.22 -1.34
CA ASN A 66 -15.26 -9.15 -1.88
C ASN A 66 -15.49 -10.24 -2.95
N PRO A 67 -15.75 -11.50 -2.54
CA PRO A 67 -15.99 -12.59 -3.47
C PRO A 67 -17.19 -12.36 -4.41
N GLN A 68 -18.16 -11.53 -4.02
CA GLN A 68 -19.32 -11.24 -4.86
C GLN A 68 -18.92 -10.48 -6.13
N MET A 69 -17.96 -9.57 -6.03
CA MET A 69 -17.44 -8.75 -7.14
C MET A 69 -16.22 -9.36 -7.83
N PHE A 70 -15.49 -10.26 -7.17
CA PHE A 70 -14.19 -10.74 -7.65
C PHE A 70 -14.11 -12.24 -7.93
N GLN A 71 -15.11 -13.05 -7.56
CA GLN A 71 -15.09 -14.50 -7.81
C GLN A 71 -16.11 -14.92 -8.87
N ALA A 72 -15.62 -15.62 -9.90
CA ALA A 72 -16.40 -16.22 -10.98
C ALA A 72 -17.37 -15.21 -11.64
N VAL A 73 -16.85 -14.04 -11.99
CA VAL A 73 -17.63 -12.99 -12.66
C VAL A 73 -17.78 -13.36 -14.13
N ASN A 74 -19.03 -13.56 -14.55
CA ASN A 74 -19.34 -13.99 -15.92
C ASN A 74 -19.12 -12.85 -16.91
N VAL A 75 -18.34 -13.11 -17.95
CA VAL A 75 -18.14 -12.19 -19.10
C VAL A 75 -18.99 -12.63 -20.28
N SER A 76 -19.00 -13.94 -20.56
CA SER A 76 -19.86 -14.56 -21.56
C SER A 76 -20.72 -15.62 -20.88
N LEU A 77 -22.05 -15.50 -21.04
CA LEU A 77 -23.03 -16.42 -20.46
C LEU A 77 -23.21 -17.70 -21.29
N GLY A 78 -22.50 -17.85 -22.40
CA GLY A 78 -22.59 -19.05 -23.23
C GLY A 78 -23.81 -19.08 -24.15
N ASP A 79 -24.36 -17.92 -24.54
CA ASP A 79 -25.43 -17.86 -25.54
C ASP A 79 -24.96 -18.58 -26.83
N ASP A 80 -25.87 -19.30 -27.49
CA ASP A 80 -25.61 -20.16 -28.66
C ASP A 80 -24.71 -21.40 -28.42
N ASN A 81 -24.88 -22.10 -27.28
CA ASN A 81 -24.24 -23.39 -26.99
C ASN A 81 -22.71 -23.30 -26.84
N SER A 82 -22.21 -22.10 -26.51
CA SER A 82 -20.81 -21.85 -26.18
C SER A 82 -20.55 -22.05 -24.68
N THR A 83 -19.33 -22.43 -24.31
CA THR A 83 -18.99 -22.62 -22.89
C THR A 83 -18.94 -21.27 -22.18
N PRO A 84 -19.57 -21.13 -20.99
CA PRO A 84 -19.50 -19.89 -20.23
C PRO A 84 -18.06 -19.59 -19.82
N SER A 85 -17.74 -18.30 -19.82
CA SER A 85 -16.38 -17.82 -19.56
C SER A 85 -16.41 -16.67 -18.56
N SER A 86 -15.53 -16.74 -17.58
CA SER A 86 -15.54 -15.88 -16.41
C SER A 86 -14.15 -15.38 -16.09
N PHE A 87 -14.07 -14.38 -15.23
CA PHE A 87 -12.82 -14.00 -14.58
C PHE A 87 -12.95 -14.08 -13.05
N SER A 88 -11.83 -14.32 -12.39
CA SER A 88 -11.68 -14.17 -10.94
C SER A 88 -10.45 -13.34 -10.64
N ILE A 89 -10.53 -12.50 -9.61
CA ILE A 89 -9.44 -11.66 -9.12
C ILE A 89 -9.03 -12.16 -7.75
N LEU A 90 -7.76 -12.48 -7.60
CA LEU A 90 -7.19 -13.07 -6.40
C LEU A 90 -6.04 -12.23 -5.88
N ALA A 91 -5.88 -12.26 -4.56
CA ALA A 91 -4.75 -11.70 -3.85
C ALA A 91 -4.34 -12.64 -2.70
N PRO A 92 -3.07 -12.61 -2.28
CA PRO A 92 -2.63 -13.32 -1.08
C PRO A 92 -3.37 -12.82 0.18
N GLY A 93 -3.72 -13.75 1.05
CA GLY A 93 -4.24 -13.46 2.39
C GLY A 93 -3.11 -13.23 3.40
N LEU A 94 -3.50 -12.82 4.60
CA LEU A 94 -2.63 -12.83 5.78
C LEU A 94 -3.21 -13.83 6.78
N ASN A 95 -2.35 -14.62 7.44
CA ASN A 95 -2.76 -15.44 8.58
C ASN A 95 -2.87 -14.62 9.87
N ASP A 96 -3.28 -15.30 10.95
CA ASP A 96 -3.41 -14.72 12.30
C ASP A 96 -2.08 -14.19 12.86
N GLU A 97 -0.93 -14.67 12.36
CA GLU A 97 0.42 -14.22 12.76
C GLU A 97 0.95 -13.07 11.88
N GLY A 98 0.15 -12.58 10.95
CA GLY A 98 0.55 -11.49 10.07
C GLY A 98 1.39 -11.84 8.86
N ARG A 99 1.59 -13.12 8.57
CA ARG A 99 2.36 -13.61 7.43
C ARG A 99 1.48 -13.88 6.23
N LEU A 100 2.06 -13.76 5.04
CA LEU A 100 1.37 -14.04 3.78
C LEU A 100 1.00 -15.52 3.68
N ALA A 101 -0.30 -15.79 3.72
CA ALA A 101 -0.85 -17.13 3.72
C ALA A 101 -2.31 -17.13 3.26
N GLY A 102 -2.67 -18.13 2.46
CA GLY A 102 -4.03 -18.30 1.96
C GLY A 102 -4.39 -17.35 0.81
N LEU A 103 -5.64 -17.43 0.38
CA LEU A 103 -6.17 -16.66 -0.76
C LEU A 103 -7.42 -15.90 -0.35
N ARG A 104 -7.55 -14.71 -0.91
CA ARG A 104 -8.75 -13.87 -0.84
C ARG A 104 -9.13 -13.36 -2.23
N PHE A 105 -10.39 -12.95 -2.38
CA PHE A 105 -10.91 -12.40 -3.62
C PHE A 105 -10.99 -10.88 -3.51
N GLY A 106 -10.00 -10.18 -4.04
CA GLY A 106 -9.87 -8.74 -3.89
C GLY A 106 -8.55 -8.22 -4.41
N LEU A 107 -8.25 -6.98 -4.03
CA LEU A 107 -7.06 -6.24 -4.45
C LEU A 107 -6.05 -6.18 -3.32
N GLN A 108 -4.77 -6.22 -3.65
CA GLN A 108 -3.68 -5.98 -2.70
C GLN A 108 -3.26 -4.51 -2.79
N ASN A 109 -3.19 -3.82 -1.66
CA ASN A 109 -2.64 -2.47 -1.64
C ASN A 109 -1.12 -2.53 -1.83
N GLU A 110 -0.58 -1.74 -2.75
CA GLU A 110 0.86 -1.68 -2.96
C GLU A 110 1.62 -1.03 -1.79
N SER A 111 0.97 -0.12 -1.05
CA SER A 111 1.51 0.45 0.18
C SER A 111 1.68 -0.59 1.30
N ALA A 112 1.10 -1.79 1.18
CA ALA A 112 1.37 -2.91 2.09
C ALA A 112 2.80 -3.48 1.94
N ARG A 113 3.54 -3.05 0.91
CA ARG A 113 4.89 -3.49 0.58
C ARG A 113 5.84 -2.31 0.65
N LEU A 114 7.11 -2.59 0.91
CA LEU A 114 8.15 -1.57 0.97
C LEU A 114 8.43 -1.02 -0.45
N ASN A 115 8.21 0.28 -0.63
CA ASN A 115 8.49 0.96 -1.89
C ASN A 115 10.00 1.23 -2.01
N ILE A 116 10.67 0.49 -2.90
CA ILE A 116 12.13 0.57 -3.10
C ILE A 116 12.54 1.99 -3.51
N ASN A 117 11.75 2.64 -4.36
CA ASN A 117 12.06 3.96 -4.88
C ASN A 117 11.92 5.08 -3.82
N ALA A 118 11.28 4.79 -2.68
CA ALA A 118 11.18 5.73 -1.56
C ALA A 118 12.40 5.69 -0.64
N LEU A 119 13.22 4.63 -0.68
CA LEU A 119 14.35 4.44 0.24
C LEU A 119 15.37 5.58 0.23
N PRO A 120 15.81 6.12 -0.93
CA PRO A 120 16.75 7.26 -0.94
C PRO A 120 16.14 8.55 -0.35
N ILE A 121 14.82 8.73 -0.47
CA ILE A 121 14.11 9.88 0.11
C ILE A 121 14.03 9.73 1.64
N LEU A 122 13.75 8.51 2.11
CA LEU A 122 13.71 8.19 3.54
C LEU A 122 15.08 8.38 4.19
N GLU A 123 16.16 7.97 3.51
CA GLU A 123 17.54 8.17 3.97
C GLU A 123 17.83 9.66 4.20
N ASN A 124 17.57 10.50 3.20
CA ASN A 124 17.74 11.95 3.31
C ASN A 124 16.90 12.58 4.43
N SER A 125 15.68 12.08 4.63
CA SER A 125 14.77 12.57 5.67
C SER A 125 15.18 12.11 7.07
N SER A 126 15.72 10.89 7.19
CA SER A 126 16.17 10.29 8.45
C SER A 126 17.39 10.99 9.03
N ALA A 127 18.29 11.50 8.20
CA ALA A 127 19.44 12.30 8.64
C ALA A 127 19.01 13.57 9.40
N GLY A 128 17.88 14.17 9.02
CA GLY A 128 17.29 15.31 9.74
C GLY A 128 16.60 14.92 11.05
N MET A 129 15.87 13.79 11.05
CA MET A 129 15.12 13.31 12.23
C MET A 129 15.99 12.68 13.32
N MET A 130 17.09 12.01 12.96
CA MET A 130 18.00 11.41 13.93
C MET A 130 18.94 12.44 14.55
N ALA A 131 19.33 13.47 13.80
CA ALA A 131 20.05 14.62 14.36
C ALA A 131 19.26 15.27 15.52
N SER A 132 17.92 15.34 15.41
CA SER A 132 17.06 15.84 16.48
C SER A 132 16.94 14.92 17.69
N VAL A 133 16.88 13.59 17.48
CA VAL A 133 16.83 12.61 18.59
C VAL A 133 18.14 12.61 19.38
N LEU A 134 19.29 12.62 18.68
CA LEU A 134 20.62 12.63 19.31
C LEU A 134 20.90 13.93 20.09
N THR A 135 20.32 15.07 19.69
CA THR A 135 20.44 16.32 20.46
C THR A 135 19.55 16.39 21.70
N ALA A 136 18.51 15.55 21.78
CA ALA A 136 17.60 15.51 22.94
C ALA A 136 18.12 14.61 24.08
N THR A 137 19.03 13.69 23.78
CA THR A 137 19.74 12.86 24.76
C THR A 137 21.15 13.41 24.95
N ASP A 138 21.51 13.81 26.18
CA ASP A 138 22.83 14.36 26.57
C ASP A 138 24.03 13.38 26.36
N ASP A 139 23.84 12.27 25.64
CA ASP A 139 24.80 11.18 25.41
C ASP A 139 25.52 11.27 24.04
N ALA A 140 25.79 12.49 23.57
CA ALA A 140 26.37 12.76 22.25
C ALA A 140 27.86 12.37 22.07
N GLU A 141 28.53 11.73 23.05
CA GLU A 141 29.98 11.51 23.02
C GLU A 141 30.44 10.05 22.82
N GLU A 142 29.57 9.03 22.82
CA GLU A 142 30.02 7.61 22.71
C GLU A 142 29.55 6.81 21.48
N SER A 143 28.73 7.34 20.57
CA SER A 143 28.15 6.56 19.46
C SER A 143 28.62 6.94 18.05
N SER A 144 29.84 7.46 17.87
CA SER A 144 30.34 7.85 16.54
C SER A 144 31.02 6.71 15.74
N GLU A 145 31.09 5.48 16.26
CA GLU A 145 31.79 4.36 15.59
C GLU A 145 30.87 3.28 15.00
N ASP A 146 29.57 3.27 15.31
CA ASP A 146 28.57 2.30 14.77
C ASP A 146 27.64 2.93 13.70
N ALA A 147 28.12 3.94 12.97
CA ALA A 147 27.33 4.70 11.99
C ALA A 147 26.78 3.90 10.78
N THR A 148 26.98 2.58 10.73
CA THR A 148 26.38 1.68 9.74
C THR A 148 25.05 1.05 10.21
N SER A 149 24.73 1.07 11.52
CA SER A 149 23.45 0.56 12.07
C SER A 149 22.32 1.59 12.10
N ASP A 150 22.57 2.83 11.65
CA ASP A 150 21.72 3.98 12.00
C ASP A 150 20.90 4.53 10.81
N ASN A 151 20.91 3.84 9.67
CA ASN A 151 20.19 4.23 8.46
C ASN A 151 18.85 3.49 8.35
N ILE A 152 17.73 4.24 8.40
CA ILE A 152 16.36 3.68 8.35
C ILE A 152 16.14 2.84 7.09
N ALA A 153 16.73 3.24 5.95
CA ALA A 153 16.57 2.49 4.70
C ALA A 153 17.27 1.12 4.77
N VAL A 154 18.47 1.07 5.37
CA VAL A 154 19.21 -0.18 5.59
C VAL A 154 18.47 -1.08 6.58
N SER A 155 17.96 -0.53 7.70
CA SER A 155 17.24 -1.31 8.70
C SER A 155 15.97 -1.96 8.11
N LEU A 156 15.22 -1.23 7.28
CA LEU A 156 14.03 -1.74 6.59
C LEU A 156 14.37 -2.84 5.56
N LEU A 157 15.53 -2.78 4.92
CA LEU A 157 15.97 -3.84 4.01
C LEU A 157 16.43 -5.09 4.77
N LEU A 158 17.16 -4.91 5.88
CA LEU A 158 17.71 -6.01 6.68
C LEU A 158 16.65 -6.89 7.33
N THR A 159 15.40 -6.44 7.43
CA THR A 159 14.29 -7.27 7.93
C THR A 159 13.78 -8.26 6.90
N LEU A 160 14.13 -8.07 5.62
CA LEU A 160 13.76 -9.00 4.58
C LEU A 160 14.51 -10.33 4.77
N PRO A 161 13.80 -11.47 4.70
CA PRO A 161 14.41 -12.78 4.93
C PRO A 161 15.60 -13.04 3.99
N GLY A 162 16.77 -13.34 4.57
CA GLY A 162 17.99 -13.62 3.81
C GLY A 162 18.67 -12.39 3.23
N MET A 163 18.25 -11.17 3.58
CA MET A 163 18.98 -9.95 3.28
C MET A 163 20.26 -9.87 4.12
N THR A 164 21.32 -9.36 3.53
CA THR A 164 22.60 -9.09 4.17
C THR A 164 23.00 -7.64 3.94
N GLU A 165 23.86 -7.09 4.80
CA GLU A 165 24.30 -5.69 4.70
C GLU A 165 24.94 -5.37 3.33
N ASP A 166 25.71 -6.31 2.76
CA ASP A 166 26.32 -6.13 1.44
C ASP A 166 25.31 -6.09 0.29
N ILE A 167 24.17 -6.75 0.43
CA ILE A 167 23.08 -6.66 -0.56
C ILE A 167 22.29 -5.38 -0.33
N ALA A 168 22.00 -5.02 0.93
CA ALA A 168 21.26 -3.81 1.26
C ALA A 168 22.00 -2.56 0.76
N ASP A 169 23.29 -2.42 1.06
CA ASP A 169 24.13 -1.32 0.57
C ASP A 169 24.18 -1.31 -0.96
N ALA A 170 24.35 -2.47 -1.60
CA ALA A 170 24.40 -2.54 -3.06
C ALA A 170 23.05 -2.18 -3.73
N ILE A 171 21.92 -2.43 -3.07
CA ILE A 171 20.60 -2.00 -3.53
C ILE A 171 20.49 -0.48 -3.43
N LEU A 172 20.99 0.12 -2.35
CA LEU A 172 20.91 1.57 -2.15
C LEU A 172 21.85 2.34 -3.10
N ASP A 173 23.09 1.89 -3.31
CA ASP A 173 24.02 2.39 -4.35
C ASP A 173 23.44 2.22 -5.78
N TRP A 174 22.54 1.25 -5.99
CA TRP A 174 21.89 1.11 -7.29
C TRP A 174 20.83 2.20 -7.54
N LEU A 175 20.28 2.79 -6.48
CA LEU A 175 19.12 3.67 -6.49
C LEU A 175 19.46 5.14 -6.32
N ASP A 176 20.52 5.47 -5.57
CA ASP A 176 20.96 6.85 -5.35
C ASP A 176 21.59 7.45 -6.62
N GLU A 177 21.68 8.78 -6.68
CA GLU A 177 22.11 9.48 -7.89
C GLU A 177 23.61 9.72 -7.95
N ASP A 178 24.33 9.49 -6.84
CA ASP A 178 25.76 9.76 -6.75
C ASP A 178 26.59 8.57 -7.25
N GLU A 179 27.91 8.64 -7.04
CA GLU A 179 28.86 7.57 -7.43
C GLU A 179 29.67 7.13 -6.19
N GLU A 180 29.23 7.48 -4.98
CA GLU A 180 29.92 7.22 -3.72
C GLU A 180 29.59 5.81 -3.20
N VAL A 181 30.55 4.90 -3.31
CA VAL A 181 30.37 3.51 -2.85
C VAL A 181 30.21 3.46 -1.33
N ARG A 182 29.10 2.89 -0.85
CA ARG A 182 28.88 2.53 0.56
C ARG A 182 29.87 1.48 1.07
N PRO A 183 30.05 1.33 2.40
CA PRO A 183 31.03 0.41 2.99
C PRO A 183 31.01 -1.01 2.41
N PHE A 184 29.83 -1.57 2.14
CA PHE A 184 29.66 -2.88 1.52
C PHE A 184 28.99 -2.85 0.14
N GLY A 185 28.77 -1.66 -0.41
CA GLY A 185 28.03 -1.42 -1.62
C GLY A 185 28.78 -1.75 -2.93
N ALA A 186 28.22 -1.27 -4.03
CA ALA A 186 28.74 -1.49 -5.37
C ALA A 186 28.23 -0.47 -6.38
N GLU A 187 29.17 0.22 -7.04
CA GLU A 187 28.92 1.22 -8.07
C GLU A 187 29.47 0.82 -9.45
N ALA A 188 29.49 1.77 -10.38
CA ALA A 188 30.04 1.65 -11.73
C ALA A 188 31.42 0.96 -11.79
N GLU A 189 32.32 1.24 -10.84
CA GLU A 189 33.63 0.56 -10.79
C GLU A 189 33.46 -0.96 -10.68
N TYR A 190 32.59 -1.44 -9.79
CA TYR A 190 32.30 -2.86 -9.64
C TYR A 190 31.65 -3.45 -10.90
N TYR A 191 30.54 -2.86 -11.37
CA TYR A 191 29.75 -3.40 -12.49
C TYR A 191 30.52 -3.43 -13.81
N SER A 192 31.48 -2.51 -13.99
CA SER A 192 32.36 -2.49 -15.17
C SER A 192 33.33 -3.68 -15.26
N THR A 193 33.61 -4.34 -14.13
CA THR A 193 34.55 -5.48 -14.06
C THR A 193 33.89 -6.83 -14.35
N LEU A 194 32.55 -6.87 -14.45
CA LEU A 194 31.81 -8.10 -14.67
C LEU A 194 32.08 -8.69 -16.07
N PRO A 195 31.88 -10.02 -16.27
CA PRO A 195 32.08 -10.64 -17.59
C PRO A 195 31.26 -10.02 -18.71
N THR A 196 30.07 -9.50 -18.37
CA THR A 196 29.25 -8.65 -19.24
C THR A 196 29.08 -7.31 -18.52
N PRO A 197 29.93 -6.30 -18.80
CA PRO A 197 29.87 -5.02 -18.13
C PRO A 197 28.56 -4.28 -18.41
N TYR A 198 28.03 -3.62 -17.39
CA TYR A 198 26.93 -2.67 -17.49
C TYR A 198 27.15 -1.54 -16.47
N VAL A 199 26.32 -0.51 -16.56
CA VAL A 199 26.36 0.66 -15.68
C VAL A 199 25.19 0.53 -14.69
N PRO A 200 25.39 0.90 -13.42
CA PRO A 200 24.29 1.01 -12.47
C PRO A 200 23.25 2.03 -12.92
N LYS A 201 22.05 1.93 -12.35
CA LYS A 201 20.90 2.74 -12.77
C LYS A 201 21.02 4.18 -12.30
N ASN A 202 21.52 4.37 -11.09
CA ASN A 202 21.65 5.61 -10.33
C ASN A 202 20.36 6.42 -10.37
N GLY A 203 19.28 5.76 -9.96
CA GLY A 203 17.93 6.30 -10.00
C GLY A 203 16.85 5.25 -9.81
N PRO A 204 15.56 5.66 -9.92
CA PRO A 204 14.44 4.79 -9.61
C PRO A 204 14.35 3.58 -10.54
N VAL A 205 14.09 2.42 -9.95
CA VAL A 205 13.87 1.16 -10.66
C VAL A 205 12.46 1.09 -11.22
N LEU A 206 12.32 0.45 -12.39
CA LEU A 206 11.03 0.33 -13.09
C LEU A 206 10.29 -0.97 -12.77
N SER A 207 10.99 -1.95 -12.21
CA SER A 207 10.42 -3.23 -11.79
C SER A 207 11.26 -3.84 -10.68
N VAL A 208 10.63 -4.63 -9.81
CA VAL A 208 11.33 -5.36 -8.74
C VAL A 208 12.37 -6.33 -9.31
N GLU A 209 12.15 -6.87 -10.51
CA GLU A 209 13.11 -7.75 -11.20
C GLU A 209 14.40 -7.08 -11.64
N GLU A 210 14.43 -5.74 -11.73
CA GLU A 210 15.66 -4.99 -12.01
C GLU A 210 16.72 -5.25 -10.93
N LEU A 211 16.29 -5.59 -9.69
CA LEU A 211 17.20 -5.97 -8.61
C LEU A 211 18.05 -7.21 -8.93
N LEU A 212 17.70 -8.04 -9.91
CA LEU A 212 18.56 -9.16 -10.36
C LEU A 212 19.89 -8.69 -10.98
N LEU A 213 20.00 -7.41 -11.33
CA LEU A 213 21.24 -6.79 -11.80
C LEU A 213 22.11 -6.29 -10.63
N VAL A 214 21.55 -6.18 -9.43
CA VAL A 214 22.29 -5.73 -8.25
C VAL A 214 23.18 -6.85 -7.74
N ARG A 215 24.36 -6.47 -7.25
CA ARG A 215 25.33 -7.40 -6.64
C ARG A 215 24.67 -8.20 -5.52
N GLY A 216 24.86 -9.53 -5.55
CA GLY A 216 24.42 -10.44 -4.48
C GLY A 216 22.95 -10.87 -4.55
N VAL A 217 22.11 -10.19 -5.34
CA VAL A 217 20.71 -10.59 -5.52
C VAL A 217 20.64 -11.84 -6.40
N THR A 218 19.87 -12.83 -5.95
CA THR A 218 19.67 -14.10 -6.69
C THR A 218 18.19 -14.33 -6.99
N PRO A 219 17.84 -15.07 -8.07
CA PRO A 219 16.45 -15.41 -8.34
C PRO A 219 15.76 -16.16 -7.18
N THR A 220 16.51 -16.92 -6.40
CA THR A 220 16.01 -17.63 -5.22
C THR A 220 15.65 -16.69 -4.07
N LEU A 221 16.42 -15.62 -3.85
CA LEU A 221 16.07 -14.59 -2.85
C LEU A 221 14.88 -13.75 -3.32
N LEU A 222 14.86 -13.40 -4.61
CA LEU A 222 13.83 -12.50 -5.15
C LEU A 222 12.46 -13.17 -5.29
N PHE A 223 12.39 -14.39 -5.83
CA PHE A 223 11.11 -15.08 -6.11
C PHE A 223 10.78 -16.19 -5.11
N GLY A 224 11.72 -16.59 -4.25
CA GLY A 224 11.49 -17.65 -3.28
C GLY A 224 11.15 -19.00 -3.93
N ALA A 225 10.27 -19.75 -3.26
CA ALA A 225 9.79 -21.07 -3.64
C ALA A 225 8.49 -21.03 -4.49
N ASP A 226 7.80 -19.88 -4.56
CA ASP A 226 6.61 -19.67 -5.40
C ASP A 226 7.05 -19.49 -6.86
N ALA A 227 7.18 -20.62 -7.56
CA ALA A 227 7.67 -20.65 -8.94
C ALA A 227 6.62 -20.13 -9.91
N ASN A 228 5.34 -20.34 -9.60
CA ASN A 228 4.24 -19.98 -10.47
C ASN A 228 3.69 -18.55 -10.21
N ARG A 229 4.17 -17.86 -9.17
CA ARG A 229 3.85 -16.48 -8.78
C ARG A 229 2.37 -16.26 -8.47
N ASN A 230 1.74 -17.20 -7.80
CA ASN A 230 0.34 -17.08 -7.35
C ASN A 230 0.22 -16.58 -5.89
N GLY A 231 1.34 -16.37 -5.20
CA GLY A 231 1.40 -15.94 -3.81
C GLY A 231 1.06 -17.02 -2.80
N VAL A 232 0.98 -18.30 -3.20
CA VAL A 232 0.68 -19.43 -2.33
C VAL A 232 1.49 -20.66 -2.74
N LEU A 233 2.20 -21.24 -1.78
CA LEU A 233 2.98 -22.44 -2.01
C LEU A 233 2.10 -23.67 -2.14
N ASP A 234 2.09 -24.26 -3.33
CA ASP A 234 1.43 -25.54 -3.55
C ASP A 234 2.25 -26.74 -3.04
N GLY A 235 1.65 -27.93 -3.02
CA GLY A 235 2.30 -29.13 -2.50
C GLY A 235 3.55 -29.56 -3.28
N ASP A 236 3.64 -29.22 -4.57
CA ASP A 236 4.78 -29.55 -5.42
C ASP A 236 5.94 -28.57 -5.15
N GLU A 237 5.64 -27.28 -5.00
CA GLU A 237 6.59 -26.23 -4.62
C GLU A 237 7.16 -26.46 -3.22
N GLN A 238 6.30 -26.78 -2.23
CA GLN A 238 6.72 -27.11 -0.87
C GLN A 238 7.70 -28.30 -0.85
N GLN A 239 7.40 -29.36 -1.61
CA GLN A 239 8.28 -30.53 -1.70
C GLN A 239 9.59 -30.22 -2.42
N ARG A 240 9.54 -29.42 -3.49
CA ARG A 240 10.70 -29.09 -4.31
C ARG A 240 11.72 -28.24 -3.56
N PHE A 241 11.24 -27.26 -2.79
CA PHE A 241 12.10 -26.32 -2.07
C PHE A 241 12.28 -26.66 -0.59
N GLY A 242 11.55 -27.65 -0.07
CA GLY A 242 11.58 -28.00 1.35
C GLY A 242 11.11 -26.84 2.24
N ALA A 243 10.25 -25.98 1.70
CA ALA A 243 9.73 -24.79 2.36
C ALA A 243 8.23 -24.98 2.64
N THR A 244 7.78 -24.41 3.75
CA THR A 244 6.36 -24.32 4.11
C THR A 244 5.92 -22.86 4.13
N VAL A 245 4.62 -22.61 4.27
CA VAL A 245 4.07 -21.25 4.45
C VAL A 245 4.67 -20.56 5.70
N GLU A 246 5.08 -21.33 6.71
CA GLU A 246 5.75 -20.81 7.92
C GLU A 246 7.24 -20.49 7.71
N THR A 247 7.83 -20.94 6.60
CA THR A 247 9.23 -20.68 6.30
C THR A 247 9.37 -19.21 5.88
N ALA A 248 10.15 -18.45 6.67
CA ALA A 248 10.41 -17.04 6.38
C ALA A 248 10.99 -16.85 4.98
N GLY A 249 10.46 -15.90 4.22
CA GLY A 249 10.94 -15.60 2.87
C GLY A 249 10.59 -16.64 1.82
N SER A 250 9.69 -17.58 2.12
CA SER A 250 9.32 -18.63 1.18
C SER A 250 8.66 -18.12 -0.11
N LEU A 251 8.06 -16.92 -0.09
CA LEU A 251 7.53 -16.22 -1.28
C LEU A 251 8.56 -15.28 -1.94
N GLY A 252 9.76 -15.15 -1.37
CA GLY A 252 10.83 -14.25 -1.85
C GLY A 252 10.55 -12.76 -1.61
N TRP A 253 11.55 -11.92 -1.89
CA TRP A 253 11.46 -10.46 -1.68
C TRP A 253 10.40 -9.77 -2.54
N ALA A 254 10.02 -10.33 -3.69
CA ALA A 254 8.96 -9.78 -4.54
C ALA A 254 7.59 -9.71 -3.83
N ALA A 255 7.39 -10.50 -2.77
CA ALA A 255 6.19 -10.46 -1.94
C ALA A 255 6.18 -9.26 -0.97
N TYR A 256 7.36 -8.71 -0.63
CA TYR A 256 7.53 -7.63 0.35
C TYR A 256 7.92 -6.28 -0.28
N LEU A 257 8.41 -6.30 -1.52
CA LEU A 257 8.87 -5.10 -2.24
C LEU A 257 7.89 -4.64 -3.31
N THR A 258 7.84 -3.33 -3.54
CA THR A 258 7.15 -2.71 -4.68
C THR A 258 7.98 -1.56 -5.27
N VAL A 259 7.66 -1.18 -6.50
CA VAL A 259 8.13 0.04 -7.16
C VAL A 259 6.99 1.05 -7.38
N HIS A 260 5.75 0.66 -7.07
CA HIS A 260 4.53 1.39 -7.36
C HIS A 260 3.71 1.58 -6.07
N GLY A 261 4.20 2.37 -5.11
CA GLY A 261 3.42 2.79 -3.95
C GLY A 261 3.08 4.28 -4.05
N ALA A 262 1.81 4.65 -3.86
CA ALA A 262 1.38 6.04 -3.81
C ALA A 262 0.06 6.23 -3.04
N GLU A 263 -0.11 7.43 -2.48
CA GLU A 263 -1.29 7.87 -1.73
C GLU A 263 -1.78 9.21 -2.29
N ALA A 264 -3.07 9.33 -2.57
CA ALA A 264 -3.66 10.60 -2.97
C ALA A 264 -3.90 11.48 -1.74
N SER A 265 -3.57 12.77 -1.86
CA SER A 265 -3.93 13.78 -0.84
C SER A 265 -5.39 14.19 -0.99
N LYS A 266 -6.30 13.23 -0.80
CA LYS A 266 -7.75 13.41 -0.87
C LYS A 266 -8.42 12.95 0.41
N ARG A 267 -9.59 13.50 0.64
CA ARG A 267 -10.54 13.03 1.64
C ARG A 267 -11.19 11.74 1.17
N ARG A 268 -11.81 11.02 2.09
CA ARG A 268 -12.52 9.77 1.78
C ARG A 268 -13.75 9.94 0.89
N ASP A 269 -14.37 11.11 0.89
CA ASP A 269 -15.44 11.50 -0.01
C ASP A 269 -14.96 11.80 -1.45
N GLY A 270 -13.64 11.87 -1.66
CA GLY A 270 -12.99 12.20 -2.93
C GLY A 270 -12.65 13.69 -3.12
N GLY A 271 -13.01 14.54 -2.15
CA GLY A 271 -12.64 15.96 -2.10
C GLY A 271 -11.17 16.20 -1.80
N PHE A 272 -10.70 17.44 -1.98
CA PHE A 272 -9.34 17.83 -1.64
C PHE A 272 -9.18 18.09 -0.14
N ARG A 273 -8.02 17.76 0.40
CA ARG A 273 -7.65 18.14 1.77
C ARG A 273 -7.29 19.61 1.83
N VAL A 274 -7.55 20.24 2.98
CA VAL A 274 -7.17 21.65 3.23
C VAL A 274 -5.71 21.67 3.67
N ASP A 275 -4.88 22.42 2.96
CA ASP A 275 -3.50 22.65 3.37
C ASP A 275 -3.46 23.68 4.51
N VAL A 276 -3.02 23.25 5.69
CA VAL A 276 -2.92 24.13 6.87
C VAL A 276 -1.83 25.20 6.73
N ASN A 277 -0.91 25.03 5.78
CA ASN A 277 0.22 25.93 5.55
C ASN A 277 -0.03 26.98 4.46
N GLN A 278 -1.27 27.13 3.97
CA GLN A 278 -1.63 28.19 3.01
C GLN A 278 -1.17 29.59 3.48
N ASP A 279 -0.86 30.45 2.50
CA ASP A 279 -0.40 31.82 2.72
C ASP A 279 -1.55 32.76 3.14
N ASP A 280 -2.75 32.54 2.59
CA ASP A 280 -3.95 33.34 2.85
C ASP A 280 -4.71 32.78 4.05
N LEU A 281 -4.56 33.42 5.21
CA LEU A 281 -5.21 32.98 6.45
C LEU A 281 -6.71 33.25 6.46
N GLU A 282 -7.22 34.21 5.68
CA GLU A 282 -8.65 34.46 5.55
C GLU A 282 -9.30 33.31 4.77
N LEU A 283 -8.70 32.93 3.64
CA LEU A 283 -9.14 31.78 2.86
C LEU A 283 -9.01 30.47 3.66
N LEU A 284 -7.88 30.27 4.34
CA LEU A 284 -7.66 29.09 5.19
C LEU A 284 -8.76 28.97 6.26
N TYR A 285 -9.13 30.07 6.91
CA TYR A 285 -10.19 30.06 7.91
C TYR A 285 -11.55 29.69 7.30
N GLU A 286 -11.90 30.25 6.14
CA GLU A 286 -13.12 29.91 5.42
C GLU A 286 -13.15 28.40 5.06
N GLU A 287 -12.08 27.88 4.45
CA GLU A 287 -11.97 26.47 4.07
C GLU A 287 -12.02 25.52 5.28
N LEU A 288 -11.33 25.87 6.38
CA LEU A 288 -11.37 25.07 7.62
C LEU A 288 -12.75 25.08 8.28
N SER A 289 -13.45 26.21 8.26
CA SER A 289 -14.78 26.33 8.86
C SER A 289 -15.81 25.48 8.12
N GLU A 290 -15.71 25.40 6.79
CA GLU A 290 -16.54 24.53 5.95
C GLU A 290 -16.16 23.06 6.13
N ALA A 291 -14.85 22.77 6.19
CA ALA A 291 -14.34 21.39 6.22
C ALA A 291 -14.53 20.67 7.56
N LEU A 292 -14.30 21.36 8.68
CA LEU A 292 -14.29 20.74 10.02
C LEU A 292 -15.66 20.80 10.72
N GLU A 293 -16.58 21.64 10.22
CA GLU A 293 -17.90 21.91 10.83
C GLU A 293 -17.83 22.25 12.34
N ASN A 294 -16.67 22.74 12.81
CA ASN A 294 -16.40 23.08 14.19
C ASN A 294 -15.55 24.36 14.29
N ASP A 295 -16.21 25.43 14.72
CA ASP A 295 -15.60 26.76 14.83
C ASP A 295 -14.40 26.78 15.78
N ASP A 296 -14.40 26.01 16.87
CA ASP A 296 -13.28 25.97 17.82
C ASP A 296 -12.02 25.37 17.18
N TYR A 297 -12.18 24.38 16.30
CA TYR A 297 -11.05 23.73 15.61
C TYR A 297 -10.50 24.62 14.50
N ALA A 298 -11.38 25.16 13.65
CA ALA A 298 -10.99 26.04 12.56
C ALA A 298 -10.29 27.31 13.06
N THR A 299 -10.86 27.94 14.11
CA THR A 299 -10.23 29.13 14.72
C THR A 299 -8.89 28.80 15.39
N PHE A 300 -8.77 27.66 16.07
CA PHE A 300 -7.50 27.32 16.71
C PHE A 300 -6.38 27.12 15.69
N ILE A 301 -6.64 26.40 14.58
CA ILE A 301 -5.62 26.13 13.56
C ILE A 301 -5.15 27.43 12.89
N ALA A 302 -6.07 28.33 12.55
CA ALA A 302 -5.72 29.64 12.01
C ALA A 302 -4.91 30.49 13.01
N ALA A 303 -5.28 30.47 14.30
CA ALA A 303 -4.54 31.19 15.34
C ALA A 303 -3.16 30.57 15.62
N TYR A 304 -3.04 29.24 15.51
CA TYR A 304 -1.78 28.51 15.61
C TYR A 304 -0.80 28.93 14.52
N ARG A 305 -1.28 29.18 13.29
CA ARG A 305 -0.43 29.70 12.21
C ARG A 305 0.13 31.10 12.51
N ILE A 306 -0.51 31.90 13.36
CA ILE A 306 -0.04 33.25 13.72
C ILE A 306 0.92 33.21 14.92
N ALA A 307 0.52 32.58 16.01
CA ALA A 307 1.22 32.66 17.30
C ALA A 307 1.25 31.31 18.06
N GLY A 308 1.20 30.21 17.32
CA GLY A 308 1.26 28.85 17.84
C GLY A 308 2.66 28.46 18.31
N GLN A 309 2.69 27.74 19.43
CA GLN A 309 3.86 27.03 19.95
C GLN A 309 3.48 25.56 20.06
N SER A 310 4.18 24.70 19.32
CA SER A 310 4.05 23.25 19.50
C SER A 310 4.81 22.81 20.74
N ASN A 311 4.28 21.79 21.42
CA ASN A 311 5.02 21.06 22.45
C ASN A 311 5.93 19.97 21.85
N SER A 312 5.98 19.80 20.52
CA SER A 312 6.84 18.78 19.91
C SER A 312 8.31 19.15 20.06
N THR A 313 9.11 18.19 20.54
CA THR A 313 10.58 18.28 20.59
C THR A 313 11.17 18.66 19.22
N MET A 314 10.58 18.13 18.15
CA MET A 314 10.92 18.43 16.76
C MET A 314 10.69 19.89 16.36
N ALA A 315 9.54 20.49 16.71
CA ALA A 315 9.27 21.90 16.41
C ALA A 315 10.11 22.87 17.24
N LEU A 316 10.53 22.46 18.44
CA LEU A 316 11.48 23.20 19.28
C LEU A 316 12.88 23.29 18.64
N LEU A 317 13.28 22.26 17.90
CA LEU A 317 14.60 22.14 17.25
C LEU A 317 14.66 22.78 15.86
N SER A 318 13.54 22.81 15.10
CA SER A 318 13.49 23.40 13.74
C SER A 318 13.51 24.94 13.72
N GLY A 319 13.58 25.59 14.89
CA GLY A 319 13.52 27.04 15.01
C GLY A 319 12.12 27.63 14.79
N ASN A 320 11.10 26.79 14.58
CA ASN A 320 9.68 27.20 14.58
C ASN A 320 9.13 27.44 15.99
N ALA A 321 9.89 27.14 17.04
CA ALA A 321 9.61 27.64 18.37
C ALA A 321 9.81 29.17 18.40
N GLY A 322 8.73 29.90 18.20
CA GLY A 322 8.68 31.32 18.55
C GLY A 322 9.23 31.49 19.97
N GLY A 323 10.38 32.14 20.09
CA GLY A 323 11.16 32.30 21.33
C GLY A 323 10.53 33.21 22.39
N GLY A 324 9.23 33.08 22.61
CA GLY A 324 8.52 33.70 23.71
C GLY A 324 8.67 32.89 24.99
N GLU A 325 8.94 33.57 26.11
CA GLU A 325 8.83 33.00 27.45
C GLU A 325 7.50 32.25 27.58
N GLN A 326 7.50 31.02 28.12
CA GLN A 326 6.29 30.24 28.39
C GLN A 326 5.37 31.07 29.30
N ALA A 327 4.36 31.72 28.71
CA ALA A 327 3.31 32.39 29.46
C ALA A 327 2.47 31.34 30.20
N GLU A 328 2.02 31.64 31.42
CA GLU A 328 1.11 30.75 32.15
C GLU A 328 -0.15 30.49 31.31
N VAL A 329 -0.53 29.22 31.18
CA VAL A 329 -1.72 28.80 30.44
C VAL A 329 -2.97 29.28 31.20
N GLU A 330 -3.68 30.26 30.64
CA GLU A 330 -4.84 30.90 31.27
C GLU A 330 -6.11 30.04 31.13
N GLY A 331 -6.22 29.25 30.07
CA GLY A 331 -7.38 28.40 29.80
C GLY A 331 -7.31 27.61 28.49
N ARG A 332 -8.43 26.97 28.12
CA ARG A 332 -8.61 26.27 26.83
C ARG A 332 -9.05 27.27 25.76
N TRP A 333 -8.60 27.06 24.52
CA TRP A 333 -9.02 27.85 23.38
C TRP A 333 -10.54 27.78 23.15
N THR A 334 -11.11 28.89 22.69
CA THR A 334 -12.52 29.04 22.28
C THR A 334 -12.60 30.00 21.10
N ALA A 335 -13.54 29.78 20.18
CA ALA A 335 -13.67 30.57 18.96
C ALA A 335 -13.78 32.10 19.17
N ASP A 336 -14.34 32.55 20.31
CA ASP A 336 -14.47 33.97 20.66
C ASP A 336 -13.12 34.73 20.69
N LEU A 337 -12.02 34.02 20.96
CA LEU A 337 -10.67 34.60 21.05
C LEU A 337 -10.07 34.97 19.69
N MET A 338 -10.63 34.42 18.59
CA MET A 338 -10.15 34.73 17.24
C MET A 338 -10.30 36.22 16.90
N GLY A 339 -11.29 36.90 17.48
CA GLY A 339 -11.51 38.34 17.24
C GLY A 339 -10.35 39.25 17.67
N GLU A 340 -9.38 38.74 18.42
CA GLU A 340 -8.17 39.46 18.84
C GLU A 340 -7.01 39.33 17.84
N PHE A 341 -7.11 38.44 16.85
CA PHE A 341 -6.09 38.21 15.83
C PHE A 341 -6.38 38.95 14.52
N ASP A 342 -5.31 39.40 13.88
CA ASP A 342 -5.35 39.99 12.53
C ASP A 342 -4.91 38.93 11.52
N LEU A 343 -5.86 38.40 10.74
CA LEU A 343 -5.62 37.40 9.70
C LEU A 343 -4.89 37.98 8.47
N SER A 344 -4.87 39.31 8.30
CA SER A 344 -4.26 39.97 7.14
C SER A 344 -2.71 40.03 7.20
N GLY A 345 -2.12 39.66 8.34
CA GLY A 345 -0.68 39.71 8.59
C GLY A 345 0.13 38.53 8.02
N GLY A 346 -0.53 37.46 7.56
CA GLY A 346 0.11 36.21 7.13
C GLY A 346 0.57 35.32 8.30
N GLY A 347 0.88 34.04 7.98
CA GLY A 347 1.29 33.04 8.99
C GLY A 347 2.72 33.21 9.49
N GLY A 348 2.91 33.24 10.81
CA GLY A 348 4.21 33.30 11.49
C GLY A 348 4.85 31.94 11.78
N THR A 349 4.07 30.88 11.97
CA THR A 349 4.54 29.53 12.33
C THR A 349 3.96 28.49 11.38
N SER A 350 4.79 27.66 10.73
CA SER A 350 4.33 26.54 9.89
C SER A 350 4.11 25.25 10.67
N CYS A 351 3.11 24.48 10.26
CA CYS A 351 2.84 23.14 10.79
C CYS A 351 3.68 22.12 10.02
N THR A 352 4.54 21.37 10.70
CA THR A 352 5.28 20.27 10.05
C THR A 352 4.42 19.02 9.91
N GLN A 353 3.66 18.68 10.95
CA GLN A 353 2.76 17.54 11.00
C GLN A 353 1.43 17.95 11.64
N ILE A 354 0.35 17.22 11.33
CA ILE A 354 -0.97 17.46 11.94
C ILE A 354 -0.93 17.19 13.46
N LEU A 355 -0.10 16.24 13.90
CA LEU A 355 0.13 15.91 15.33
C LEU A 355 0.80 17.04 16.14
N ASP A 356 1.34 18.07 15.48
CA ASP A 356 1.90 19.23 16.17
C ASP A 356 0.82 20.10 16.82
N LEU A 357 -0.45 19.96 16.40
CA LEU A 357 -1.62 20.67 16.94
C LEU A 357 -2.09 20.07 18.27
N VAL A 358 -1.73 18.83 18.58
CA VAL A 358 -2.10 18.12 19.80
C VAL A 358 -1.27 18.63 20.96
N GLY A 359 -1.93 19.11 22.01
CA GLY A 359 -1.26 19.70 23.18
C GLY A 359 -0.57 21.04 22.91
N ALA A 360 -0.67 21.61 21.70
CA ALA A 360 -0.12 22.91 21.37
C ALA A 360 -0.74 24.05 22.20
N THR A 361 -0.04 25.18 22.24
CA THR A 361 -0.54 26.40 22.86
C THR A 361 -0.48 27.57 21.88
N VAL A 362 -1.40 28.50 22.01
CA VAL A 362 -1.43 29.75 21.23
C VAL A 362 -1.33 30.91 22.20
N THR A 363 -0.42 31.84 21.90
CA THR A 363 -0.22 33.04 22.71
C THR A 363 -1.01 34.21 22.13
N VAL A 364 -1.81 34.86 22.97
CA VAL A 364 -2.63 36.02 22.60
C VAL A 364 -2.09 37.25 23.32
N GLY A 365 -1.86 38.34 22.59
CA GLY A 365 -1.32 39.59 23.11
C GLY A 365 0.20 39.72 23.03
N ASN A 366 0.71 40.92 23.27
CA ASN A 366 2.14 41.25 23.17
C ASN A 366 2.71 41.70 24.53
N GLY A 367 3.90 41.21 24.90
CA GLY A 367 4.65 41.63 26.10
C GLY A 367 4.04 41.13 27.41
N ASP A 368 3.98 41.98 28.44
CA ASP A 368 3.53 41.64 29.81
C ASP A 368 2.06 41.17 29.93
N ASN A 369 1.27 41.27 28.86
CA ASN A 369 -0.13 40.82 28.80
C ASN A 369 -0.31 39.54 27.96
N ALA A 370 0.78 38.88 27.55
CA ALA A 370 0.69 37.64 26.79
C ALA A 370 0.01 36.55 27.63
N ARG A 371 -1.03 35.94 27.05
CA ARG A 371 -1.81 34.85 27.66
C ARG A 371 -1.72 33.64 26.76
N ALA A 372 -1.30 32.51 27.30
CA ALA A 372 -1.28 31.25 26.56
C ALA A 372 -2.63 30.52 26.73
N TYR A 373 -3.18 30.04 25.63
CA TYR A 373 -4.37 29.18 25.60
C TYR A 373 -4.00 27.81 25.05
N SER A 374 -4.50 26.76 25.70
CA SER A 374 -4.27 25.38 25.32
C SER A 374 -5.18 24.95 24.17
N SER A 375 -4.63 24.11 23.29
CA SER A 375 -5.32 23.50 22.16
C SER A 375 -6.67 22.87 22.54
N PRO A 376 -7.69 22.97 21.66
CA PRO A 376 -8.90 22.18 21.80
C PRO A 376 -8.64 20.68 21.57
N PHE A 377 -7.47 20.32 21.03
CA PHE A 377 -7.01 18.94 20.84
C PHE A 377 -6.21 18.46 22.05
N SER A 378 -6.92 17.85 23.01
CA SER A 378 -6.31 17.29 24.22
C SER A 378 -5.61 15.96 23.94
N GLU A 379 -4.58 15.65 24.74
CA GLU A 379 -3.80 14.40 24.69
C GLU A 379 -4.55 13.17 25.28
N ASP A 380 -5.78 13.34 25.76
CA ASP A 380 -6.59 12.22 26.27
C ASP A 380 -7.05 11.29 25.13
N LEU A 381 -6.83 9.98 25.30
CA LEU A 381 -7.12 8.93 24.31
C LEU A 381 -8.59 8.98 23.82
N ILE A 382 -9.53 9.22 24.75
CA ILE A 382 -10.97 9.28 24.43
C ILE A 382 -11.26 10.46 23.49
N SER A 383 -10.63 11.61 23.76
CA SER A 383 -10.80 12.79 22.92
C SER A 383 -10.12 12.60 21.56
N MET A 384 -8.92 12.01 21.55
CA MET A 384 -8.20 11.68 20.31
C MET A 384 -9.03 10.80 19.38
N GLY A 385 -9.72 9.78 19.89
CA GLY A 385 -10.58 8.92 19.08
C GLY A 385 -11.77 9.61 18.42
N ILE A 386 -12.10 10.85 18.82
CA ILE A 386 -13.18 11.64 18.24
C ILE A 386 -12.64 12.59 17.17
N TYR A 387 -11.56 13.33 17.47
CA TYR A 387 -11.07 14.38 16.56
C TYR A 387 -10.02 13.88 15.56
N MET A 388 -9.26 12.83 15.86
CA MET A 388 -8.17 12.37 14.99
C MET A 388 -8.65 11.94 13.59
N PRO A 389 -9.73 11.14 13.44
CA PRO A 389 -10.23 10.78 12.12
C PRO A 389 -10.62 11.99 11.30
N ILE A 390 -11.23 12.99 11.94
CA ILE A 390 -11.67 14.23 11.29
C ILE A 390 -10.45 15.03 10.80
N LEU A 391 -9.44 15.23 11.66
CA LEU A 391 -8.24 15.99 11.28
C LEU A 391 -7.43 15.27 10.20
N MET A 392 -7.25 13.95 10.32
CA MET A 392 -6.44 13.17 9.39
C MET A 392 -7.12 12.97 8.03
N ASP A 393 -8.45 13.01 7.97
CA ASP A 393 -9.18 13.01 6.69
C ASP A 393 -9.11 14.37 6.00
N THR A 394 -9.34 15.45 6.76
CA THR A 394 -9.60 16.78 6.19
C THR A 394 -8.35 17.61 5.92
N LEU A 395 -7.28 17.42 6.70
CA LEU A 395 -6.10 18.30 6.69
C LEU A 395 -4.91 17.65 5.97
N THR A 396 -4.06 18.49 5.39
CA THR A 396 -2.72 18.16 4.91
C THR A 396 -1.75 19.27 5.31
N THR A 397 -0.45 18.97 5.42
CA THR A 397 0.60 19.98 5.65
C THR A 397 1.35 20.37 4.38
N GLN A 398 1.03 19.71 3.27
CA GLN A 398 1.69 19.93 1.98
C GLN A 398 0.65 19.99 0.86
N GLU A 399 0.84 20.95 -0.05
CA GLU A 399 0.09 21.08 -1.29
C GLU A 399 0.64 20.12 -2.37
N VAL A 400 0.44 18.81 -2.14
CA VAL A 400 0.87 17.75 -3.07
C VAL A 400 -0.34 16.88 -3.41
N GLU A 401 -0.55 16.61 -4.70
CA GLU A 401 -1.68 15.76 -5.14
C GLU A 401 -1.45 14.28 -4.80
N VAL A 402 -0.20 13.81 -4.87
CA VAL A 402 0.19 12.41 -4.68
C VAL A 402 1.47 12.31 -3.86
N MET A 403 1.39 11.60 -2.73
CA MET A 403 2.53 11.28 -1.87
C MET A 403 3.12 9.92 -2.27
N PRO A 404 4.45 9.73 -2.15
CA PRO A 404 5.04 8.41 -2.30
C PRO A 404 4.46 7.45 -1.26
N GLY A 405 4.18 6.21 -1.66
CA GLY A 405 3.51 5.24 -0.80
C GLY A 405 4.34 4.92 0.43
N ARG A 406 3.77 5.22 1.60
CA ARG A 406 4.26 4.82 2.93
C ARG A 406 3.82 3.39 3.25
N ILE A 407 4.28 2.84 4.37
CA ILE A 407 3.95 1.46 4.76
C ILE A 407 2.55 1.39 5.37
N ASN A 408 1.65 0.63 4.75
CA ASN A 408 0.29 0.42 5.23
C ASN A 408 0.26 -0.58 6.39
N LEU A 409 -0.04 -0.10 7.61
CA LEU A 409 -0.08 -0.91 8.83
C LEU A 409 -1.15 -2.01 8.83
N ASN A 410 -2.26 -1.80 8.12
CA ASN A 410 -3.40 -2.71 8.12
C ASN A 410 -3.14 -3.96 7.26
N GLU A 411 -2.41 -3.80 6.15
CA GLU A 411 -2.19 -4.86 5.15
C GLU A 411 -0.74 -5.36 5.08
N CYS A 412 0.24 -4.70 5.71
CA CYS A 412 1.63 -5.13 5.54
C CYS A 412 1.93 -6.46 6.29
N PRO A 413 2.88 -7.27 5.76
CA PRO A 413 3.34 -8.47 6.44
C PRO A 413 4.07 -8.16 7.75
N ALA A 414 4.00 -9.09 8.71
CA ALA A 414 4.66 -8.97 10.01
C ALA A 414 6.15 -8.65 9.89
N GLU A 415 6.85 -9.24 8.92
CA GLU A 415 8.28 -9.01 8.69
C GLU A 415 8.61 -7.54 8.43
N LEU A 416 7.72 -6.81 7.74
CA LEU A 416 7.90 -5.37 7.52
C LEU A 416 7.59 -4.56 8.78
N LEU A 417 6.58 -4.94 9.57
CA LEU A 417 6.25 -4.24 10.83
C LEU A 417 7.41 -4.28 11.83
N TYR A 418 8.02 -5.45 12.01
CA TYR A 418 9.20 -5.60 12.87
C TYR A 418 10.42 -4.80 12.37
N GLY A 419 10.41 -4.38 11.09
CA GLY A 419 11.47 -3.55 10.52
C GLY A 419 11.26 -2.05 10.61
N ILE A 420 10.08 -1.60 11.03
CA ILE A 420 9.83 -0.18 11.21
C ILE A 420 10.64 0.27 12.45
N PRO A 421 11.58 1.22 12.28
CA PRO A 421 12.36 1.70 13.42
C PRO A 421 11.45 2.39 14.44
N LEU A 422 11.83 2.34 15.72
CA LEU A 422 11.12 3.00 16.82
C LEU A 422 9.72 2.43 17.14
N LEU A 423 9.32 1.33 16.50
CA LEU A 423 8.12 0.58 16.85
C LEU A 423 8.51 -0.56 17.82
N PRO A 424 8.14 -0.51 19.10
CA PRO A 424 8.52 -1.56 20.05
C PRO A 424 7.82 -2.88 19.71
N GLU A 425 8.46 -4.02 20.02
CA GLU A 425 7.92 -5.35 19.74
C GLU A 425 6.51 -5.55 20.33
N GLU A 426 6.25 -5.02 21.53
CA GLU A 426 4.93 -5.05 22.19
C GLU A 426 3.85 -4.30 21.37
N ALA A 427 4.20 -3.16 20.77
CA ALA A 427 3.29 -2.43 19.89
C ALA A 427 3.06 -3.19 18.58
N VAL A 428 4.08 -3.84 18.02
CA VAL A 428 3.93 -4.68 16.81
C VAL A 428 2.98 -5.85 17.09
N GLU A 429 3.15 -6.55 18.20
CA GLU A 429 2.27 -7.66 18.60
C GLU A 429 0.83 -7.17 18.81
N GLY A 430 0.64 -6.04 19.50
CA GLY A 430 -0.67 -5.42 19.67
C GLY A 430 -1.31 -5.00 18.34
N ILE A 431 -0.51 -4.52 17.39
CA ILE A 431 -0.98 -4.18 16.04
C ILE A 431 -1.44 -5.44 15.30
N LEU A 432 -0.62 -6.49 15.31
CA LEU A 432 -0.93 -7.76 14.64
C LEU A 432 -2.16 -8.45 15.22
N GLU A 433 -2.36 -8.38 16.53
CA GLU A 433 -3.52 -8.98 17.21
C GLU A 433 -4.83 -8.21 16.92
N THR A 434 -4.77 -6.88 16.83
CA THR A 434 -5.97 -6.05 16.76
C THR A 434 -6.32 -5.56 15.36
N ARG A 435 -5.40 -5.63 14.39
CA ARG A 435 -5.63 -5.13 13.03
C ARG A 435 -6.83 -5.82 12.38
N ASP A 436 -7.72 -5.02 11.82
CA ASP A 436 -8.84 -5.47 11.02
C ASP A 436 -9.03 -4.52 9.84
N VAL A 437 -8.75 -5.03 8.65
CA VAL A 437 -8.86 -4.27 7.39
C VAL A 437 -10.31 -3.92 7.07
N ASN A 438 -11.28 -4.68 7.57
CA ASN A 438 -12.71 -4.43 7.33
C ASN A 438 -13.39 -3.75 8.52
N SER A 439 -12.62 -3.13 9.42
CA SER A 439 -13.19 -2.44 10.58
C SER A 439 -14.06 -1.26 10.15
N ASP A 440 -15.24 -1.15 10.77
CA ASP A 440 -16.13 0.00 10.61
C ASP A 440 -15.70 1.22 11.45
N ASP A 441 -14.66 1.10 12.29
CA ASP A 441 -14.16 2.20 13.12
C ASP A 441 -13.44 3.25 12.24
N PRO A 442 -13.89 4.52 12.22
CA PRO A 442 -13.21 5.59 11.48
C PRO A 442 -11.75 5.77 11.87
N ASN A 443 -11.35 5.45 13.12
CA ASN A 443 -9.96 5.57 13.55
C ASN A 443 -9.05 4.62 12.78
N ARG A 444 -9.49 3.38 12.53
CA ARG A 444 -8.70 2.32 11.85
C ARG A 444 -8.35 2.64 10.40
N GLN A 445 -8.94 3.71 9.86
CA GLN A 445 -8.73 4.16 8.49
C GLN A 445 -7.50 5.09 8.35
N PHE A 446 -6.97 5.60 9.46
CA PHE A 446 -5.85 6.56 9.48
C PHE A 446 -4.67 6.02 10.27
N GLU A 447 -3.47 6.47 9.93
CA GLU A 447 -2.21 6.05 10.53
C GLU A 447 -2.13 6.23 12.05
N THR A 448 -2.97 7.08 12.63
CA THR A 448 -2.96 7.40 14.06
C THR A 448 -3.71 6.41 14.94
N TRP A 449 -4.34 5.36 14.39
CA TRP A 449 -5.08 4.41 15.23
C TRP A 449 -4.22 3.73 16.33
N PRO A 450 -2.93 3.40 16.13
CA PRO A 450 -2.12 2.83 17.21
C PRO A 450 -1.94 3.80 18.37
N LEU A 451 -1.93 5.11 18.11
CA LEU A 451 -1.88 6.16 19.13
C LEU A 451 -3.21 6.25 19.90
N VAL A 452 -4.34 6.24 19.19
CA VAL A 452 -5.67 6.33 19.79
C VAL A 452 -5.96 5.15 20.73
N GLU A 453 -5.44 3.97 20.38
CA GLU A 453 -5.58 2.74 21.19
C GLU A 453 -4.52 2.61 22.29
N GLY A 454 -3.57 3.53 22.35
CA GLY A 454 -2.51 3.55 23.38
C GLY A 454 -1.42 2.51 23.17
N LEU A 455 -1.23 2.02 21.93
CA LEU A 455 -0.12 1.12 21.57
C LEU A 455 1.20 1.88 21.40
N VAL A 456 1.13 3.15 21.00
CA VAL A 456 2.29 4.05 20.86
C VAL A 456 2.01 5.39 21.54
N THR A 457 3.06 6.05 21.99
CA THR A 457 2.98 7.40 22.56
C THR A 457 2.89 8.47 21.46
N LEU A 458 2.47 9.69 21.81
CA LEU A 458 2.36 10.80 20.86
C LEU A 458 3.71 11.14 20.21
N ASP A 459 4.80 11.08 20.96
CA ASP A 459 6.14 11.39 20.45
C ASP A 459 6.68 10.29 19.53
N GLU A 460 6.42 9.01 19.85
CA GLU A 460 6.72 7.89 18.93
C GLU A 460 5.90 8.02 17.64
N MET A 461 4.61 8.36 17.75
CA MET A 461 3.74 8.50 16.58
C MET A 461 4.19 9.64 15.65
N ARG A 462 4.71 10.75 16.19
CA ARG A 462 5.29 11.85 15.38
C ARG A 462 6.47 11.37 14.51
N LEU A 463 7.27 10.44 15.02
CA LEU A 463 8.40 9.87 14.28
C LEU A 463 7.96 8.80 13.28
N LEU A 464 6.87 8.08 13.57
CA LEU A 464 6.31 7.05 12.70
C LEU A 464 5.49 7.63 11.53
N THR A 465 4.81 8.76 11.72
CA THR A 465 3.89 9.35 10.73
C THR A 465 4.47 9.50 9.31
N PRO A 466 5.74 9.91 9.10
CA PRO A 466 6.34 9.96 7.76
C PRO A 466 6.54 8.59 7.09
N LEU A 467 6.59 7.50 7.87
CA LEU A 467 6.90 6.15 7.39
C LEU A 467 5.65 5.30 7.17
N VAL A 468 4.56 5.57 7.88
CA VAL A 468 3.39 4.69 7.95
C VAL A 468 2.12 5.35 7.43
N THR A 469 1.22 4.53 6.91
CA THR A 469 -0.13 4.88 6.44
C THR A 469 -1.11 3.79 6.86
N CYS A 470 -2.40 4.00 6.67
CA CYS A 470 -3.44 2.95 6.74
C CYS A 470 -4.18 2.76 5.41
N GLY A 471 -3.76 3.49 4.38
CA GLY A 471 -4.34 3.49 3.05
C GLY A 471 -3.33 3.19 1.96
N GLY A 472 -3.51 3.85 0.82
CA GLY A 472 -2.79 3.63 -0.42
C GLY A 472 -3.78 3.53 -1.56
N ASP A 473 -3.49 4.25 -2.65
CA ASP A 473 -4.37 4.35 -3.81
C ASP A 473 -3.84 3.58 -5.02
N VAL A 474 -2.79 2.78 -4.83
CA VAL A 474 -2.26 1.90 -5.86
C VAL A 474 -2.56 0.46 -5.47
N PHE A 475 -3.22 -0.26 -6.37
CA PHE A 475 -3.73 -1.59 -6.12
C PHE A 475 -3.21 -2.59 -7.14
N ARG A 476 -2.82 -3.77 -6.66
CA ARG A 476 -2.47 -4.94 -7.48
C ARG A 476 -3.60 -5.94 -7.51
N ALA A 477 -3.83 -6.47 -8.70
CA ALA A 477 -4.80 -7.51 -8.99
C ALA A 477 -4.12 -8.65 -9.75
N GLN A 478 -4.28 -9.88 -9.30
CA GLN A 478 -4.00 -11.05 -10.13
C GLN A 478 -5.31 -11.57 -10.71
N ILE A 479 -5.44 -11.46 -12.02
CA ILE A 479 -6.69 -11.71 -12.74
C ILE A 479 -6.52 -12.99 -13.56
N VAL A 480 -7.46 -13.92 -13.38
CA VAL A 480 -7.51 -15.18 -14.12
C VAL A 480 -8.79 -15.22 -14.93
N GLY A 481 -8.67 -15.18 -16.25
CA GLY A 481 -9.76 -15.40 -17.18
C GLY A 481 -9.77 -16.87 -17.61
N TYR A 482 -10.91 -17.53 -17.52
CA TYR A 482 -11.00 -18.97 -17.78
C TYR A 482 -12.37 -19.37 -18.31
N PHE A 483 -12.40 -20.55 -18.94
CA PHE A 483 -13.65 -21.26 -19.21
C PHE A 483 -13.95 -22.24 -18.09
N GLU A 484 -15.22 -22.33 -17.68
CA GLU A 484 -15.63 -23.22 -16.59
C GLU A 484 -15.48 -24.70 -16.94
N GLN A 485 -15.44 -25.04 -18.24
CA GLN A 485 -15.44 -26.44 -18.71
C GLN A 485 -14.25 -26.82 -19.61
N SER A 486 -13.68 -25.89 -20.40
CA SER A 486 -12.65 -26.23 -21.41
C SER A 486 -11.22 -26.24 -20.88
N GLY A 487 -10.99 -25.88 -19.60
CA GLY A 487 -9.66 -25.87 -18.97
C GLY A 487 -8.70 -24.78 -19.48
N VAL A 488 -9.04 -24.10 -20.58
CA VAL A 488 -8.30 -22.97 -21.14
C VAL A 488 -8.37 -21.79 -20.18
N SER A 489 -7.24 -21.12 -19.99
CA SER A 489 -7.13 -19.95 -19.12
C SER A 489 -6.05 -18.97 -19.60
N SER A 490 -6.18 -17.73 -19.16
CA SER A 490 -5.16 -16.69 -19.25
C SER A 490 -5.04 -16.02 -17.88
N ARG A 491 -3.82 -15.62 -17.51
CA ARG A 491 -3.55 -14.99 -16.22
C ARG A 491 -2.69 -13.76 -16.43
N ALA A 492 -3.08 -12.66 -15.79
CA ALA A 492 -2.26 -11.46 -15.76
C ALA A 492 -2.17 -10.87 -14.35
N GLU A 493 -1.07 -10.20 -14.09
CA GLU A 493 -0.90 -9.29 -12.95
C GLU A 493 -1.04 -7.87 -13.48
N VAL A 494 -1.89 -7.09 -12.82
CA VAL A 494 -2.20 -5.71 -13.18
C VAL A 494 -2.03 -4.84 -11.95
N ILE A 495 -1.34 -3.71 -12.10
CA ILE A 495 -1.26 -2.68 -11.06
C ILE A 495 -1.98 -1.45 -11.58
N VAL A 496 -2.94 -0.97 -10.78
CA VAL A 496 -3.79 0.18 -11.08
C VAL A 496 -3.49 1.28 -10.08
N ASP A 497 -3.04 2.42 -10.60
CA ASP A 497 -2.87 3.66 -9.86
C ASP A 497 -4.20 4.44 -9.88
N ALA A 498 -4.85 4.52 -8.73
CA ALA A 498 -6.12 5.22 -8.50
C ALA A 498 -5.95 6.56 -7.77
N THR A 499 -4.72 7.10 -7.72
CA THR A 499 -4.49 8.42 -7.08
C THR A 499 -5.25 9.54 -7.79
N THR A 500 -5.46 9.39 -9.10
CA THR A 500 -6.21 10.31 -9.95
C THR A 500 -7.64 9.83 -10.18
N VAL A 501 -8.55 10.75 -10.50
CA VAL A 501 -9.99 10.47 -10.76
C VAL A 501 -10.21 9.44 -11.89
N ASN A 502 -9.23 9.27 -12.78
CA ASN A 502 -9.25 8.23 -13.80
C ASN A 502 -8.10 7.24 -13.56
N PRO A 503 -8.35 6.12 -12.86
CA PRO A 503 -7.32 5.16 -12.53
C PRO A 503 -6.59 4.63 -13.76
N LYS A 504 -5.27 4.54 -13.68
CA LYS A 504 -4.39 4.14 -14.78
C LYS A 504 -3.76 2.80 -14.49
N ILE A 505 -3.71 1.92 -15.50
CA ILE A 505 -2.89 0.71 -15.41
C ILE A 505 -1.43 1.12 -15.60
N VAL A 506 -0.63 0.99 -14.55
CA VAL A 506 0.81 1.31 -14.57
C VAL A 506 1.68 0.10 -14.90
N LEU A 507 1.18 -1.10 -14.59
CA LEU A 507 1.84 -2.36 -14.93
C LEU A 507 0.82 -3.36 -15.49
N TRP A 508 1.17 -4.00 -16.60
CA TRP A 508 0.48 -5.18 -17.12
C TRP A 508 1.49 -6.29 -17.40
N ARG A 509 1.31 -7.44 -16.75
CA ARG A 509 2.22 -8.57 -16.86
C ARG A 509 1.46 -9.85 -17.18
N ASP A 510 1.77 -10.46 -18.32
CA ASP A 510 1.20 -11.75 -18.71
C ASP A 510 1.90 -12.90 -17.98
N LEU A 511 1.15 -13.62 -17.14
CA LEU A 511 1.59 -14.77 -16.35
C LEU A 511 1.04 -16.09 -16.91
N SER A 512 0.39 -16.08 -18.07
CA SER A 512 -0.22 -17.27 -18.68
C SER A 512 0.81 -18.36 -19.00
N HIS A 513 2.06 -17.97 -19.27
CA HIS A 513 3.18 -18.89 -19.51
C HIS A 513 3.58 -19.73 -18.28
N LEU A 514 3.22 -19.27 -17.08
CA LEU A 514 3.39 -20.00 -15.81
C LEU A 514 2.18 -20.89 -15.49
N GLY A 515 1.21 -20.99 -16.42
CA GLY A 515 -0.03 -21.71 -16.22
C GLY A 515 -1.08 -20.91 -15.45
N ARG A 516 -2.16 -21.61 -15.06
CA ARG A 516 -3.32 -21.00 -14.38
C ARG A 516 -3.01 -20.55 -12.96
N GLY A 517 -2.04 -21.17 -12.29
CA GLY A 517 -1.63 -20.89 -10.90
C GLY A 517 -2.64 -21.32 -9.82
N PHE A 518 -3.93 -21.42 -10.16
CA PHE A 518 -4.99 -21.73 -9.22
C PHE A 518 -5.85 -22.91 -9.70
N ASP A 519 -6.42 -23.64 -8.76
CA ASP A 519 -7.41 -24.67 -9.06
C ASP A 519 -8.75 -24.08 -9.47
N LEU A 520 -9.45 -24.77 -10.38
CA LEU A 520 -10.75 -24.33 -10.89
C LEU A 520 -11.81 -24.26 -9.78
N SER A 521 -11.71 -25.14 -8.78
CA SER A 521 -12.58 -25.13 -7.59
C SER A 521 -12.44 -23.85 -6.76
N VAL A 522 -11.24 -23.26 -6.73
CA VAL A 522 -10.97 -21.99 -6.04
C VAL A 522 -11.53 -20.83 -6.86
N LEU A 523 -11.27 -20.82 -8.17
CA LEU A 523 -11.77 -19.76 -9.06
C LEU A 523 -13.29 -19.67 -9.06
N GLY A 524 -13.97 -20.82 -8.86
CA GLY A 524 -15.41 -20.94 -8.77
C GLY A 524 -16.08 -21.19 -10.12
N SER A 525 -17.36 -21.54 -10.10
CA SER A 525 -18.22 -21.55 -11.28
C SER A 525 -19.58 -20.95 -10.91
N ARG A 526 -20.08 -20.03 -11.74
CA ARG A 526 -21.44 -19.48 -11.63
C ARG A 526 -22.29 -20.07 -12.75
N SER A 527 -22.33 -21.39 -12.81
CA SER A 527 -23.33 -22.10 -13.60
C SER A 527 -24.69 -21.89 -12.93
N LEU A 528 -25.67 -21.37 -13.70
CA LEU A 528 -27.06 -21.15 -13.29
C LEU A 528 -27.79 -22.49 -13.02
N THR A 529 -27.41 -23.20 -11.96
CA THR A 529 -28.25 -24.25 -11.35
C THR A 529 -29.03 -23.62 -10.20
N GLY A 530 -30.14 -22.96 -10.53
CA GLY A 530 -30.98 -22.30 -9.50
C GLY A 530 -32.31 -21.71 -9.97
N LEU A 531 -32.81 -22.02 -11.17
CA LEU A 531 -34.14 -21.60 -11.64
C LEU A 531 -34.94 -22.76 -12.27
N GLU A 532 -34.80 -23.97 -11.74
CA GLU A 532 -35.86 -24.98 -11.84
C GLU A 532 -36.45 -25.14 -10.45
N GLY A 533 -37.49 -24.33 -10.19
CA GLY A 533 -38.34 -24.53 -9.03
C GLY A 533 -38.91 -25.94 -9.07
N ASP A 534 -38.62 -26.69 -8.01
CA ASP A 534 -39.26 -27.95 -7.67
C ASP A 534 -40.75 -27.69 -7.36
N ASP A 535 -41.55 -27.53 -8.41
CA ASP A 535 -43.02 -27.56 -8.35
C ASP A 535 -43.53 -28.98 -8.62
N SER A 536 -42.95 -29.96 -7.91
CA SER A 536 -43.48 -31.31 -7.82
C SER A 536 -44.22 -31.51 -6.49
N GLY A 537 -45.24 -30.67 -6.27
CA GLY A 537 -46.27 -30.86 -5.25
C GLY A 537 -47.09 -32.13 -5.52
N GLY A 538 -46.53 -33.28 -5.13
CA GLY A 538 -47.16 -34.59 -5.15
C GLY A 538 -48.38 -34.65 -4.24
N ASN A 539 -49.55 -34.55 -4.85
CA ASN A 539 -50.85 -34.83 -4.26
C ASN A 539 -50.94 -36.33 -3.89
N GLY A 540 -51.01 -36.66 -2.59
CA GLY A 540 -51.05 -38.04 -2.09
C GLY A 540 -51.71 -38.17 -0.72
N LEU A 541 -53.02 -38.45 -0.76
CA LEU A 541 -53.96 -38.70 0.35
C LEU A 541 -53.63 -39.95 1.19
N GLY A 542 -53.95 -39.89 2.50
CA GLY A 542 -54.34 -41.00 3.40
C GLY A 542 -53.22 -41.98 3.79
N ASN A 543 -53.10 -42.43 5.05
CA ASN A 543 -54.10 -42.67 6.09
C ASN A 543 -53.41 -42.69 7.46
#